data_AF-A0A0Q9T6U9-F1
#
_entry.id   AF-A0A0Q9T6U9-F1
#
_cell.length_a   1.000
_cell.length_b   1.000
_cell.length_c   1.000
_cell.angle_alpha   90.00
_cell.angle_beta   90.00
_cell.angle_gamma   90.00
#
_symmetry.space_group_name_H-M   'P 1'
#
loop_
_entity.id
_entity.type
_entity.pdbx_description
1 polymer ?
#
loop_
_entity_poly.entity_id
_entity_poly.type
_entity_poly.pdbx_seq_one_letter_code
_entity_poly.pdbx_strand_id
1 'polypeptide(L)'
;MTSSGAQSAREWYDDTRARIAATGYRSPPWHDWPTWPFDGELVQRELEPPTEERARGGTGGDCFICAAAAGDGGDYVVWRDELAMLGQPRDDVALPFVAFLMPRRHADLSDLEPREAARMGELLVLLERAVTDVLDVPRMQALRWGDGQEHLHWWTLARPTGVEQLRGAFTPLWDDLLPSRPRAQSRADLEAVARRLVELAGGELPWVGAT
;
A
#
# COMPACT_ATOMS: atom_id res chain seq x y z
N MET A 1 0.78 -44.10 2.71
CA MET A 1 0.67 -42.69 3.14
C MET A 1 0.61 -41.86 1.87
N THR A 2 -0.60 -41.55 1.39
CA THR A 2 -0.78 -40.64 0.26
C THR A 2 -0.33 -39.26 0.71
N SER A 3 0.80 -38.78 0.17
CA SER A 3 1.16 -37.37 0.22
C SER A 3 0.00 -36.60 -0.41
N SER A 4 -0.84 -35.96 0.39
CA SER A 4 -1.80 -34.99 -0.12
C SER A 4 -0.97 -33.76 -0.51
N GLY A 5 -0.46 -33.75 -1.73
CA GLY A 5 0.19 -32.58 -2.30
C GLY A 5 -0.77 -31.39 -2.26
N ALA A 6 -0.24 -30.19 -2.08
CA ALA A 6 -1.02 -28.97 -2.24
C ALA A 6 -1.65 -28.95 -3.64
N GLN A 7 -2.92 -28.54 -3.71
CA GLN A 7 -3.65 -28.41 -4.96
C GLN A 7 -2.94 -27.41 -5.90
N SER A 8 -2.74 -27.78 -7.16
CA SER A 8 -2.21 -26.87 -8.18
C SER A 8 -3.21 -25.75 -8.51
N ALA A 9 -2.74 -24.64 -9.08
CA ALA A 9 -3.63 -23.55 -9.51
C ALA A 9 -4.68 -24.01 -10.53
N ARG A 10 -4.31 -24.94 -11.44
CA ARG A 10 -5.23 -25.52 -12.43
C ARG A 10 -6.33 -26.33 -11.75
N GLU A 11 -5.95 -27.24 -10.86
CA GLU A 11 -6.92 -28.06 -10.11
C GLU A 11 -7.84 -27.19 -9.25
N TRP A 12 -7.30 -26.16 -8.59
CA TRP A 12 -8.10 -25.23 -7.78
C TRP A 12 -9.12 -24.47 -8.64
N TYR A 13 -8.70 -24.03 -9.83
CA TYR A 13 -9.58 -23.35 -10.78
C TYR A 13 -10.70 -24.28 -11.27
N ASP A 14 -10.36 -25.48 -11.75
CA ASP A 14 -11.34 -26.44 -12.30
C ASP A 14 -12.38 -26.84 -11.24
N ASP A 15 -11.92 -27.14 -10.02
CA ASP A 15 -12.78 -27.44 -8.88
C ASP A 15 -13.70 -26.26 -8.51
N THR A 16 -13.15 -25.05 -8.54
CA THR A 16 -13.91 -23.83 -8.22
C THR A 16 -14.95 -23.53 -9.29
N ARG A 17 -14.60 -23.70 -10.56
CA ARG A 17 -15.54 -23.59 -11.68
C ARG A 17 -16.66 -24.62 -11.60
N ALA A 18 -16.35 -25.86 -11.23
CA ALA A 18 -17.36 -26.89 -11.01
C ALA A 18 -18.34 -26.50 -9.88
N ARG A 19 -17.82 -25.96 -8.76
CA ARG A 19 -18.68 -25.44 -7.67
C ARG A 19 -19.54 -24.25 -8.12
N ILE A 20 -18.96 -23.29 -8.84
CA ILE A 20 -19.70 -22.14 -9.39
C ILE A 20 -20.81 -22.63 -10.34
N ALA A 21 -20.55 -23.62 -11.19
CA ALA A 21 -21.57 -24.19 -12.08
C ALA A 21 -22.70 -24.87 -11.30
N ALA A 22 -22.39 -25.49 -10.16
CA ALA A 22 -23.37 -26.17 -9.32
C ALA A 22 -24.20 -25.23 -8.42
N THR A 23 -23.59 -24.14 -7.91
CA THR A 23 -24.21 -23.30 -6.86
C THR A 23 -24.35 -21.83 -7.22
N GLY A 24 -23.76 -21.38 -8.32
CA GLY A 24 -23.52 -19.96 -8.59
C GLY A 24 -22.39 -19.36 -7.75
N TYR A 25 -22.07 -18.09 -8.00
CA TYR A 25 -21.17 -17.30 -7.15
C TYR A 25 -21.82 -16.98 -5.80
N ARG A 26 -20.99 -16.79 -4.77
CA ARG A 26 -21.47 -16.29 -3.48
C ARG A 26 -21.85 -14.81 -3.61
N SER A 27 -22.96 -14.41 -3.02
CA SER A 27 -23.28 -12.99 -2.84
C SER A 27 -22.53 -12.46 -1.61
N PRO A 28 -21.58 -11.51 -1.76
CA PRO A 28 -20.91 -10.91 -0.63
C PRO A 28 -21.81 -9.87 0.05
N PRO A 29 -21.74 -9.70 1.39
CA PRO A 29 -22.56 -8.73 2.13
C PRO A 29 -22.07 -7.29 2.00
N TRP A 30 -21.09 -7.02 1.13
CA TRP A 30 -20.41 -5.72 1.08
C TRP A 30 -21.33 -4.58 0.64
N HIS A 31 -22.34 -4.86 -0.19
CA HIS A 31 -23.30 -3.86 -0.63
C HIS A 31 -24.14 -3.29 0.52
N ASP A 32 -24.29 -4.03 1.62
CA ASP A 32 -24.96 -3.56 2.85
C ASP A 32 -24.03 -2.73 3.74
N TRP A 33 -22.73 -2.67 3.43
CA TRP A 33 -21.77 -1.94 4.25
C TRP A 33 -21.87 -0.45 3.95
N PRO A 34 -21.91 0.42 4.97
CA PRO A 34 -21.99 1.87 4.78
C PRO A 34 -20.76 2.46 4.08
N THR A 35 -19.72 1.66 3.87
CA THR A 35 -18.46 2.05 3.22
C THR A 35 -18.39 1.61 1.76
N TRP A 36 -19.39 0.88 1.26
CA TRP A 36 -19.48 0.46 -0.14
C TRP A 36 -19.65 1.69 -1.06
N PRO A 37 -18.87 1.82 -2.14
CA PRO A 37 -18.83 3.05 -2.93
C PRO A 37 -19.78 3.10 -4.12
N PHE A 38 -20.51 2.03 -4.41
CA PHE A 38 -21.28 1.93 -5.65
C PHE A 38 -22.78 1.73 -5.39
N ASP A 39 -23.58 2.41 -6.19
CA ASP A 39 -25.01 2.14 -6.31
C ASP A 39 -25.30 1.25 -7.53
N GLY A 40 -26.49 0.64 -7.52
CA GLY A 40 -27.00 -0.16 -8.64
C GLY A 40 -26.64 -1.65 -8.56
N GLU A 41 -27.07 -2.39 -9.57
CA GLU A 41 -26.81 -3.82 -9.67
C GLU A 41 -25.40 -4.06 -10.20
N LEU A 42 -24.51 -4.53 -9.31
CA LEU A 42 -23.16 -4.96 -9.67
C LEU A 42 -23.10 -6.48 -9.66
N VAL A 43 -22.67 -7.03 -10.80
CA VAL A 43 -22.44 -8.46 -10.96
C VAL A 43 -20.94 -8.73 -11.05
N GLN A 44 -20.50 -9.79 -10.38
CA GLN A 44 -19.11 -10.24 -10.46
C GLN A 44 -18.75 -10.62 -11.90
N ARG A 45 -17.50 -10.34 -12.29
CA ARG A 45 -16.92 -10.86 -13.53
C ARG A 45 -16.73 -12.38 -13.43
N GLU A 46 -16.67 -13.01 -14.59
CA GLU A 46 -16.36 -14.43 -14.67
C GLU A 46 -14.92 -14.71 -14.20
N LEU A 47 -14.73 -15.78 -13.41
CA LEU A 47 -13.42 -16.28 -13.01
C LEU A 47 -12.67 -16.81 -14.24
N GLU A 48 -11.52 -16.22 -14.53
CA GLU A 48 -10.62 -16.56 -15.64
C GLU A 48 -9.68 -17.73 -15.26
N PRO A 49 -9.24 -18.54 -16.24
CA PRO A 49 -8.30 -19.65 -15.98
C PRO A 49 -6.90 -19.16 -15.59
N PRO A 50 -6.14 -19.94 -14.79
CA PRO A 50 -4.75 -19.63 -14.49
C PRO A 50 -3.90 -19.47 -15.75
N THR A 51 -3.04 -18.45 -15.74
CA THR A 51 -2.01 -18.15 -16.74
C THR A 51 -0.63 -18.15 -16.08
N GLU A 52 0.42 -17.89 -16.86
CA GLU A 52 1.73 -17.58 -16.30
C GLU A 52 1.68 -16.30 -15.47
N GLU A 53 2.45 -16.27 -14.37
CA GLU A 53 2.55 -15.12 -13.48
C GLU A 53 3.30 -13.99 -14.18
N ARG A 54 2.80 -12.76 -14.06
CA ARG A 54 3.47 -11.61 -14.65
C ARG A 54 4.69 -11.26 -13.80
N ALA A 55 5.79 -10.90 -14.43
CA ALA A 55 6.92 -10.32 -13.71
C ALA A 55 6.48 -9.02 -13.01
N ARG A 56 6.91 -8.85 -11.76
CA ARG A 56 6.66 -7.62 -11.01
C ARG A 56 7.58 -6.51 -11.51
N GLY A 57 7.25 -5.26 -11.19
CA GLY A 57 8.15 -4.15 -11.47
C GLY A 57 9.47 -4.29 -10.71
N GLY A 58 10.59 -4.03 -11.38
CA GLY A 58 11.94 -4.19 -10.82
C GLY A 58 12.56 -5.57 -10.99
N THR A 59 11.80 -6.59 -11.45
CA THR A 59 12.35 -7.92 -11.77
C THR A 59 13.49 -7.80 -12.78
N GLY A 60 14.64 -8.41 -12.48
CA GLY A 60 15.82 -8.39 -13.34
C GLY A 60 16.78 -7.21 -13.10
N GLY A 61 16.54 -6.39 -12.06
CA GLY A 61 17.53 -5.44 -11.54
C GLY A 61 17.30 -3.96 -11.87
N ASP A 62 16.29 -3.64 -12.69
CA ASP A 62 15.93 -2.24 -13.01
C ASP A 62 14.88 -1.70 -12.02
N CYS A 63 15.26 -1.60 -10.74
CA CYS A 63 14.36 -1.13 -9.69
C CYS A 63 14.51 0.38 -9.46
N PHE A 64 13.52 1.17 -9.91
CA PHE A 64 13.52 2.62 -9.69
C PHE A 64 13.51 3.01 -8.21
N ILE A 65 12.93 2.17 -7.34
CA ILE A 65 12.88 2.41 -5.90
C ILE A 65 14.30 2.32 -5.31
N CYS A 66 15.11 1.37 -5.78
CA CYS A 66 16.53 1.31 -5.41
C CYS A 66 17.32 2.52 -5.93
N ALA A 67 17.03 2.97 -7.16
CA ALA A 67 17.66 4.18 -7.69
C ALA A 67 17.32 5.41 -6.84
N ALA A 68 16.06 5.57 -6.45
CA ALA A 68 15.63 6.65 -5.55
C ALA A 68 16.26 6.50 -4.15
N ALA A 69 16.38 5.28 -3.63
CA ALA A 69 17.06 5.03 -2.36
C ALA A 69 18.55 5.44 -2.43
N ALA A 70 19.27 5.05 -3.48
CA ALA A 70 20.70 5.33 -3.61
C ALA A 70 21.01 6.82 -3.83
N GLY A 71 20.11 7.55 -4.50
CA GLY A 71 20.30 8.97 -4.83
C GLY A 71 19.86 9.96 -3.74
N ASP A 72 19.50 11.17 -4.17
CA ASP A 72 18.88 12.19 -3.32
C ASP A 72 17.39 11.93 -3.04
N GLY A 73 16.82 10.87 -3.62
CA GLY A 73 15.40 10.53 -3.49
C GLY A 73 14.47 11.27 -4.45
N GLY A 74 14.95 12.29 -5.15
CA GLY A 74 14.17 13.15 -6.05
C GLY A 74 12.86 13.65 -5.42
N ASP A 75 11.80 13.71 -6.23
CA ASP A 75 10.45 14.00 -5.74
C ASP A 75 9.82 12.77 -5.02
N TYR A 76 10.42 11.58 -5.07
CA TYR A 76 9.77 10.36 -4.59
C TYR A 76 9.91 10.17 -3.08
N VAL A 77 11.11 10.34 -2.52
CA VAL A 77 11.37 10.03 -1.11
C VAL A 77 11.04 11.23 -0.23
N VAL A 78 10.14 11.02 0.74
CA VAL A 78 9.72 12.00 1.74
C VAL A 78 10.42 11.83 3.12
N TRP A 79 11.06 10.72 3.42
CA TRP A 79 11.84 10.59 4.65
C TRP A 79 12.75 9.39 4.52
N ARG A 80 13.90 9.39 5.19
CA ARG A 80 14.74 8.19 5.24
C ARG A 80 15.62 8.14 6.48
N ASP A 81 15.98 6.93 6.86
CA ASP A 81 17.09 6.64 7.75
C ASP A 81 18.01 5.59 7.11
N GLU A 82 18.85 4.94 7.93
CA GLU A 82 19.78 3.90 7.49
C GLU A 82 19.05 2.69 6.85
N LEU A 83 17.89 2.29 7.38
CA LEU A 83 17.22 1.03 7.05
C LEU A 83 15.93 1.22 6.25
N ALA A 84 15.31 2.39 6.35
CA ALA A 84 13.96 2.65 5.90
C ALA A 84 13.84 3.95 5.13
N MET A 85 12.79 4.05 4.33
CA MET A 85 12.37 5.30 3.71
C MET A 85 10.85 5.35 3.56
N LEU A 86 10.33 6.57 3.54
CA LEU A 86 8.95 6.88 3.21
C LEU A 86 8.95 7.53 1.83
N GLY A 87 8.17 6.99 0.90
CA GLY A 87 7.98 7.54 -0.44
C GLY A 87 6.56 8.05 -0.63
N GLN A 88 6.36 8.83 -1.69
CA GLN A 88 5.02 9.29 -2.10
C GLN A 88 4.56 8.62 -3.40
N PRO A 89 3.23 8.48 -3.61
CA PRO A 89 2.67 8.10 -4.90
C PRO A 89 3.15 9.00 -6.04
N ARG A 90 3.29 8.42 -7.23
CA ARG A 90 3.55 9.21 -8.45
C ARG A 90 2.31 9.95 -8.90
N ASP A 91 1.17 9.28 -8.85
CA ASP A 91 -0.13 9.84 -9.20
C ASP A 91 -0.71 10.67 -8.05
N ASP A 92 -1.58 11.61 -8.39
CA ASP A 92 -2.23 12.47 -7.41
C ASP A 92 -3.34 11.72 -6.67
N VAL A 93 -3.41 11.89 -5.35
CA VAL A 93 -4.35 11.18 -4.45
C VAL A 93 -5.45 12.09 -3.92
N ALA A 94 -6.57 11.52 -3.52
CA ALA A 94 -7.70 12.25 -2.94
C ALA A 94 -7.64 12.29 -1.40
N LEU A 95 -7.05 11.27 -0.77
CA LEU A 95 -6.95 11.17 0.68
C LEU A 95 -6.00 12.21 1.31
N PRO A 96 -6.21 12.57 2.59
CA PRO A 96 -5.29 13.41 3.36
C PRO A 96 -3.85 12.89 3.41
N PHE A 97 -3.68 11.57 3.44
CA PHE A 97 -2.38 10.94 3.54
C PHE A 97 -2.37 9.64 2.73
N VAL A 98 -1.39 9.53 1.84
CA VAL A 98 -1.01 8.29 1.14
C VAL A 98 0.51 8.30 0.98
N ALA A 99 1.18 7.26 1.49
CA ALA A 99 2.63 7.11 1.40
C ALA A 99 3.04 5.64 1.34
N PHE A 100 4.30 5.40 0.94
CA PHE A 100 4.91 4.08 0.89
C PHE A 100 6.01 3.95 1.93
N LEU A 101 5.81 3.13 2.96
CA LEU A 101 6.89 2.76 3.87
C LEU A 101 7.68 1.59 3.27
N MET A 102 8.99 1.73 3.15
CA MET A 102 9.85 0.79 2.42
C MET A 102 11.18 0.55 3.15
N PRO A 103 11.79 -0.64 3.03
CA PRO A 103 13.20 -0.79 3.34
C PRO A 103 14.06 -0.02 2.33
N ARG A 104 15.25 0.40 2.75
CA ARG A 104 16.25 1.05 1.87
C ARG A 104 16.89 0.04 0.92
N ARG A 105 17.19 -1.15 1.42
CA ARG A 105 17.72 -2.26 0.64
C ARG A 105 16.62 -2.85 -0.25
N HIS A 106 17.02 -3.36 -1.41
CA HIS A 106 16.16 -4.19 -2.23
C HIS A 106 15.83 -5.48 -1.47
N ALA A 107 14.56 -5.65 -1.11
CA ALA A 107 14.04 -6.82 -0.40
C ALA A 107 12.54 -6.96 -0.66
N ASP A 108 12.03 -8.19 -0.79
CA ASP A 108 10.63 -8.49 -0.52
C ASP A 108 10.44 -8.78 0.99
N LEU A 109 9.20 -8.99 1.43
CA LEU A 109 8.86 -9.23 2.83
C LEU A 109 9.63 -10.41 3.45
N SER A 110 9.80 -11.51 2.69
CA SER A 110 10.53 -12.70 3.14
C SER A 110 12.04 -12.49 3.22
N ASP A 111 12.55 -11.44 2.58
CA ASP A 111 13.99 -11.18 2.47
C ASP A 111 14.48 -10.20 3.53
N LEU A 112 13.57 -9.60 4.32
CA LEU A 112 13.94 -8.65 5.37
C LEU A 112 14.84 -9.29 6.41
N GLU A 113 15.95 -8.62 6.70
CA GLU A 113 16.80 -8.98 7.83
C GLU A 113 16.08 -8.64 9.15
N PRO A 114 16.40 -9.32 10.27
CA PRO A 114 15.72 -9.08 11.55
C PRO A 114 15.73 -7.62 12.01
N ARG A 115 16.79 -6.86 11.72
CA ARG A 115 16.88 -5.43 12.04
C ARG A 115 15.95 -4.58 11.17
N GLU A 116 15.85 -4.89 9.88
CA GLU A 116 14.94 -4.21 8.95
C GLU A 116 13.49 -4.51 9.34
N ALA A 117 13.15 -5.78 9.61
CA ALA A 117 11.82 -6.17 10.04
C ALA A 117 11.41 -5.48 11.36
N ALA A 118 12.32 -5.42 12.35
CA ALA A 118 12.08 -4.71 13.59
C ALA A 118 11.84 -3.21 13.34
N ARG A 119 12.66 -2.59 12.50
CA ARG A 119 12.54 -1.17 12.17
C ARG A 119 11.24 -0.86 11.41
N MET A 120 10.82 -1.71 10.47
CA MET A 120 9.53 -1.56 9.79
C MET A 120 8.36 -1.61 10.78
N GLY A 121 8.38 -2.56 11.72
CA GLY A 121 7.34 -2.68 12.75
C GLY A 121 7.28 -1.44 13.67
N GLU A 122 8.44 -0.92 14.07
CA GLU A 122 8.53 0.33 14.84
C GLU A 122 7.97 1.52 14.04
N LEU A 123 8.38 1.65 12.78
CA LEU A 123 7.98 2.77 11.93
C LEU A 123 6.49 2.76 11.60
N LEU A 124 5.83 1.60 11.52
CA LEU A 124 4.36 1.57 11.38
C LEU A 124 3.66 2.29 12.55
N VAL A 125 4.17 2.13 13.77
CA VAL A 125 3.62 2.79 14.97
C VAL A 125 3.97 4.28 14.99
N LEU A 126 5.24 4.63 14.71
CA LEU A 126 5.70 6.02 14.75
C LEU A 126 5.11 6.85 13.61
N LEU A 127 4.92 6.26 12.43
CA LEU A 127 4.28 6.90 11.30
C LEU A 127 2.79 7.16 11.58
N GLU A 128 2.06 6.20 12.17
CA GLU A 128 0.67 6.47 12.57
C GLU A 128 0.57 7.66 13.52
N ARG A 129 1.47 7.75 14.51
CA ARG A 129 1.55 8.92 15.42
C ARG A 129 1.89 10.19 14.67
N ALA A 130 2.89 10.17 13.79
CA ALA A 130 3.28 11.34 13.01
C ALA A 130 2.12 11.86 12.15
N VAL A 131 1.36 10.95 11.54
CA VAL A 131 0.18 11.25 10.73
C VAL A 131 -0.94 11.86 11.56
N THR A 132 -1.30 11.26 12.70
CA THR A 132 -2.41 11.76 13.54
C THR A 132 -2.05 12.99 14.37
N ASP A 133 -0.76 13.25 14.62
CA ASP A 133 -0.30 14.46 15.32
C ASP A 133 -0.45 15.72 14.47
N VAL A 134 -0.32 15.62 13.14
CA VAL A 134 -0.22 16.79 12.25
C VAL A 134 -1.35 16.94 11.25
N LEU A 135 -2.11 15.86 10.98
CA LEU A 135 -3.25 15.88 10.07
C LEU A 135 -4.55 15.63 10.84
N ASP A 136 -5.66 16.16 10.34
CA ASP A 136 -7.00 15.87 10.87
C ASP A 136 -7.52 14.51 10.37
N VAL A 137 -6.87 13.45 10.87
CA VAL A 137 -7.19 12.06 10.57
C VAL A 137 -7.20 11.22 11.86
N PRO A 138 -8.07 10.21 11.98
CA PRO A 138 -8.21 9.49 13.25
C PRO A 138 -7.25 8.29 13.40
N ARG A 139 -6.74 7.76 12.29
CA ARG A 139 -5.85 6.58 12.23
C ARG A 139 -5.31 6.36 10.82
N MET A 140 -4.19 5.66 10.74
CA MET A 140 -3.57 5.21 9.50
C MET A 140 -3.94 3.74 9.23
N GLN A 141 -4.14 3.39 7.96
CA GLN A 141 -4.19 2.01 7.48
C GLN A 141 -2.82 1.61 6.94
N ALA A 142 -2.46 0.33 7.06
CA ALA A 142 -1.25 -0.24 6.46
C ALA A 142 -1.62 -1.48 5.64
N LEU A 143 -1.35 -1.44 4.34
CA LEU A 143 -1.69 -2.51 3.40
C LEU A 143 -0.45 -2.94 2.61
N ARG A 144 -0.35 -4.24 2.31
CA ARG A 144 0.69 -4.79 1.44
C ARG A 144 0.03 -5.47 0.26
N TRP A 145 0.25 -4.93 -0.93
CA TRP A 145 -0.07 -5.59 -2.19
C TRP A 145 1.20 -6.23 -2.74
N GLY A 146 1.16 -7.55 -2.98
CA GLY A 146 2.36 -8.33 -3.31
C GLY A 146 2.76 -8.33 -4.77
N ASP A 147 1.88 -7.84 -5.64
CA ASP A 147 1.89 -8.20 -7.06
C ASP A 147 2.33 -7.02 -7.95
N GLY A 148 2.68 -5.88 -7.35
CA GLY A 148 3.07 -4.66 -8.06
C GLY A 148 4.57 -4.55 -8.35
N GLN A 149 5.38 -4.37 -7.31
CA GLN A 149 6.83 -4.19 -7.38
C GLN A 149 7.53 -5.27 -6.54
N GLU A 150 8.73 -5.68 -6.93
CA GLU A 150 9.55 -6.60 -6.12
C GLU A 150 10.13 -5.93 -4.88
N HIS A 151 10.36 -4.61 -4.95
CA HIS A 151 10.80 -3.84 -3.78
C HIS A 151 9.61 -3.66 -2.83
N LEU A 152 9.77 -4.20 -1.61
CA LEU A 152 8.74 -4.16 -0.58
C LEU A 152 8.28 -2.74 -0.29
N HIS A 153 6.97 -2.53 -0.27
CA HIS A 153 6.39 -1.30 0.22
C HIS A 153 5.05 -1.60 0.91
N TRP A 154 4.84 -0.98 2.06
CA TRP A 154 3.52 -0.85 2.65
C TRP A 154 2.90 0.43 2.18
N TRP A 155 1.69 0.30 1.64
CA TRP A 155 0.82 1.45 1.46
C TRP A 155 0.29 1.87 2.81
N THR A 156 0.48 3.14 3.11
CA THR A 156 0.01 3.76 4.34
C THR A 156 -0.92 4.89 3.96
N LEU A 157 -2.14 4.87 4.49
CA LEU A 157 -3.19 5.79 4.06
C LEU A 157 -4.13 6.17 5.19
N ALA A 158 -4.62 7.42 5.19
CA ALA A 158 -5.48 7.92 6.24
C ALA A 158 -6.65 8.71 5.66
N ARG A 159 -7.86 8.43 6.17
CA ARG A 159 -9.08 9.17 5.83
C ARG A 159 -9.26 10.40 6.72
N PRO A 160 -9.98 11.45 6.27
CA PRO A 160 -10.28 12.58 7.13
C PRO A 160 -11.12 12.18 8.34
N THR A 161 -10.97 12.91 9.45
CA THR A 161 -11.80 12.76 10.65
C THR A 161 -13.29 12.91 10.33
N GLY A 162 -14.13 12.09 10.95
CA GLY A 162 -15.59 12.13 10.78
C GLY A 162 -16.14 11.60 9.44
N VAL A 163 -15.29 11.36 8.42
CA VAL A 163 -15.74 10.83 7.13
C VAL A 163 -15.81 9.29 7.18
N GLU A 164 -16.83 8.79 7.87
CA GLU A 164 -16.98 7.36 8.21
C GLU A 164 -17.17 6.44 7.00
N GLN A 165 -17.68 6.96 5.88
CA GLN A 165 -17.86 6.20 4.63
C GLN A 165 -16.52 5.68 4.06
N LEU A 166 -15.40 6.35 4.37
CA LEU A 166 -14.07 5.99 3.90
C LEU A 166 -13.39 4.96 4.81
N ARG A 167 -14.12 4.20 5.64
CA ARG A 167 -13.54 3.23 6.57
C ARG A 167 -13.27 1.85 5.93
N GLY A 168 -12.26 1.18 6.45
CA GLY A 168 -12.06 -0.25 6.23
C GLY A 168 -11.54 -0.60 4.83
N ALA A 169 -11.98 -1.74 4.31
CA ALA A 169 -11.40 -2.35 3.10
C ALA A 169 -11.59 -1.50 1.82
N PHE A 170 -12.56 -0.58 1.80
CA PHE A 170 -12.84 0.27 0.64
C PHE A 170 -12.12 1.62 0.65
N THR A 171 -11.32 1.94 1.68
CA THR A 171 -10.58 3.22 1.72
C THR A 171 -9.70 3.46 0.47
N PRO A 172 -8.91 2.48 -0.01
CA PRO A 172 -8.10 2.68 -1.22
C PRO A 172 -8.98 2.87 -2.47
N LEU A 173 -10.09 2.14 -2.55
CA LEU A 173 -11.02 2.27 -3.67
C LEU A 173 -11.72 3.63 -3.68
N TRP A 174 -12.06 4.18 -2.51
CA TRP A 174 -12.56 5.55 -2.41
C TRP A 174 -11.52 6.59 -2.85
N ASP A 175 -10.24 6.37 -2.60
CA ASP A 175 -9.16 7.26 -3.07
C ASP A 175 -9.15 7.37 -4.60
N ASP A 176 -9.29 6.23 -5.29
CA ASP A 176 -9.36 6.17 -6.76
C ASP A 176 -10.62 6.82 -7.35
N LEU A 177 -11.73 6.81 -6.61
CA LEU A 177 -13.03 7.32 -7.07
C LEU A 177 -13.22 8.82 -6.83
N LEU A 178 -12.58 9.35 -5.79
CA LEU A 178 -12.67 10.77 -5.46
C LEU A 178 -11.75 11.59 -6.37
N PRO A 179 -12.11 12.84 -6.70
CA PRO A 179 -11.21 13.73 -7.41
C PRO A 179 -9.89 13.92 -6.63
N SER A 180 -8.76 13.72 -7.30
CA SER A 180 -7.45 13.95 -6.70
C SER A 180 -7.29 15.39 -6.21
N ARG A 181 -6.57 15.54 -5.10
CA ARG A 181 -6.18 16.85 -4.56
C ARG A 181 -5.03 17.43 -5.37
N PRO A 182 -4.85 18.77 -5.41
CA PRO A 182 -3.68 19.37 -6.03
C PRO A 182 -2.38 18.80 -5.42
N ARG A 183 -1.45 18.33 -6.27
CA ARG A 183 -0.19 17.70 -5.84
C ARG A 183 0.56 18.47 -4.77
N ALA A 184 0.62 19.80 -4.88
CA ALA A 184 1.29 20.66 -3.92
C ALA A 184 0.69 20.57 -2.51
N GLN A 185 -0.62 20.35 -2.39
CA GLN A 185 -1.30 20.21 -1.11
C GLN A 185 -0.99 18.85 -0.47
N SER A 186 -1.14 17.77 -1.23
CA SER A 186 -0.81 16.41 -0.76
C SER A 186 0.67 16.29 -0.39
N ARG A 187 1.56 16.95 -1.16
CA ARG A 187 2.98 17.06 -0.84
C ARG A 187 3.21 17.80 0.47
N ALA A 188 2.58 18.96 0.69
CA ALA A 188 2.74 19.72 1.92
C ALA A 188 2.34 18.93 3.17
N ASP A 189 1.24 18.17 3.10
CA ASP A 189 0.80 17.27 4.17
C ASP A 189 1.84 16.18 4.44
N LEU A 190 2.36 15.53 3.39
CA LEU A 190 3.42 14.53 3.49
C LEU A 190 4.70 15.09 4.12
N GLU A 191 5.10 16.31 3.75
CA GLU A 191 6.27 16.95 4.35
C GLU A 191 6.06 17.31 5.82
N ALA A 192 4.84 17.67 6.23
CA ALA A 192 4.51 17.90 7.64
C ALA A 192 4.62 16.59 8.44
N VAL A 193 4.10 15.49 7.89
CA VAL A 193 4.25 14.14 8.48
C VAL A 193 5.71 13.73 8.55
N ALA A 194 6.50 13.95 7.48
CA ALA A 194 7.91 13.61 7.45
C ALA A 194 8.73 14.38 8.50
N ARG A 195 8.48 15.69 8.66
CA ARG A 195 9.11 16.50 9.73
C ARG A 195 8.77 15.92 11.11
N ARG A 196 7.51 15.58 11.35
CA ARG A 196 7.09 14.97 12.62
C ARG A 196 7.72 13.59 12.83
N LEU A 197 7.86 12.80 11.77
CA LEU A 197 8.53 11.50 11.83
C LEU A 197 10.02 11.64 12.18
N VAL A 198 10.71 12.68 11.70
CA VAL A 198 12.10 12.98 12.14
C VAL A 198 12.17 13.21 13.64
N GLU A 199 11.23 13.97 14.22
CA GLU A 199 11.18 14.22 15.66
C GLU A 199 10.95 12.94 16.47
N LEU A 200 10.13 12.03 15.96
CA LEU A 200 9.74 10.79 16.65
C LEU A 200 10.72 9.63 16.45
N ALA A 201 11.33 9.53 15.27
CA ALA A 201 12.05 8.34 14.81
C ALA A 201 13.50 8.63 14.37
N GLY A 202 13.91 9.90 14.30
CA GLY A 202 15.18 10.30 13.68
C GLY A 202 15.14 10.25 12.15
N GLY A 203 16.31 10.13 11.53
CA GLY A 203 16.46 10.16 10.07
C GLY A 203 16.57 11.59 9.51
N GLU A 204 16.35 11.73 8.21
CA GLU A 204 16.54 12.99 7.48
C GLU A 204 15.45 13.25 6.43
N LEU A 205 15.36 14.52 6.02
CA LEU A 205 14.48 15.01 4.96
C LEU A 205 15.31 15.27 3.69
N PRO A 206 15.29 14.39 2.68
CA PRO A 206 16.21 14.47 1.55
C PRO A 206 16.16 15.77 0.71
N TRP A 207 15.10 16.57 0.82
CA TRP A 207 14.96 17.87 0.13
C TRP A 207 15.36 19.07 0.98
N VAL A 208 15.63 18.88 2.28
CA VAL A 208 16.11 19.95 3.15
C VAL A 208 17.64 19.98 3.04
N GLY A 209 18.16 20.83 2.14
CA GLY A 209 19.59 20.94 1.85
C GLY A 209 19.96 20.83 0.37
N ALA A 210 18.99 20.50 -0.49
CA ALA A 210 19.12 20.59 -1.94
C ALA A 210 18.85 22.03 -2.40
N THR A 211 19.84 22.93 -2.22
CA THR A 211 19.88 24.25 -2.88
C THR A 211 20.96 24.27 -3.93
#